data_AF-A0A0C2ZN88-F1
#
_entry.id   AF-A0A0C2ZN88-F1
#
_cell.length_a   1.000
_cell.length_b   1.000
_cell.length_c   1.000
_cell.angle_alpha   90.00
_cell.angle_beta   90.00
_cell.angle_gamma   90.00
#
_symmetry.space_group_name_H-M   'P 1'
#
loop_
_entity.id
_entity.type
_entity.pdbx_description
1 polymer ?
#
loop_
_entity_poly.entity_id
_entity_poly.type
_entity_poly.pdbx_seq_one_letter_code
_entity_poly.pdbx_strand_id
1 'polypeptide(L)' 'MQVAVNFKNETIAQKVLWILEHFKDDEIINNFKGGLREIELINQGKLTSRPVQDFLNEL' A
#
# COMPACT_ATOMS: atom_id res chain seq x y z
N MET A 1 13.46 9.12 -8.84
CA MET A 1 12.21 9.60 -8.20
C MET A 1 12.15 8.97 -6.83
N GLN A 2 12.23 9.76 -5.75
CA GLN A 2 12.09 9.26 -4.37
C GLN A 2 10.68 9.56 -3.89
N VAL A 3 10.00 8.55 -3.33
CA VAL A 3 8.67 8.71 -2.72
C VAL A 3 8.86 8.54 -1.21
N ALA A 4 8.53 9.58 -0.45
CA ALA A 4 8.52 9.53 1.01
C ALA A 4 7.13 9.11 1.49
N VAL A 5 7.07 8.01 2.26
CA VAL A 5 5.82 7.49 2.84
C VAL A 5 5.85 7.75 4.34
N ASN A 6 4.84 8.47 4.86
CA ASN A 6 4.73 8.79 6.26
C ASN A 6 3.82 7.78 6.97
N PHE A 7 4.35 7.09 7.98
CA PHE A 7 3.61 6.10 8.77
C PHE A 7 3.25 6.68 10.14
N LYS A 8 1.96 6.73 10.46
CA LYS A 8 1.46 7.21 11.77
C LYS A 8 1.76 6.25 12.93
N ASN A 9 2.01 4.97 12.62
CA ASN A 9 2.23 3.93 13.60
C ASN A 9 3.60 3.31 13.39
N GLU A 10 4.47 3.43 14.39
CA GLU A 10 5.86 2.98 14.34
C GLU A 10 5.97 1.45 14.17
N THR A 11 5.07 0.67 14.78
CA THR A 11 5.04 -0.79 14.62
C THR A 11 4.73 -1.21 13.19
N ILE A 12 3.86 -0.47 12.49
CA ILE A 12 3.58 -0.71 11.07
C ILE A 12 4.81 -0.36 10.22
N ALA A 13 5.48 0.76 10.52
CA ALA A 13 6.70 1.16 9.83
C ALA A 13 7.80 0.09 9.96
N GLN A 14 8.01 -0.44 11.18
CA GLN A 14 9.00 -1.49 11.44
C GLN A 14 8.69 -2.79 10.69
N LYS A 15 7.42 -3.20 10.62
CA LYS A 15 7.02 -4.40 9.85
C LYS A 15 7.27 -4.23 8.35
N VAL A 16 6.93 -3.05 7.80
CA VAL A 16 7.19 -2.75 6.38
C VAL A 16 8.68 -2.71 6.10
N LEU A 17 9.48 -2.06 6.96
CA LEU A 17 10.93 -2.07 6.85
C LEU A 17 11.50 -3.49 6.88
N TRP A 18 11.06 -4.31 7.83
CA TRP A 18 11.51 -5.70 7.94
C TRP A 18 11.21 -6.50 6.67
N ILE A 19 10.02 -6.36 6.09
CA ILE A 19 9.64 -7.01 4.82
C ILE A 19 10.57 -6.55 3.69
N LEU A 20 10.81 -5.24 3.56
CA LEU A 20 11.66 -4.69 2.50
C LEU A 20 13.13 -5.10 2.63
N GLU A 21 13.63 -5.29 3.85
CA GLU A 21 15.01 -5.74 4.10
C GLU A 21 15.18 -7.25 3.90
N HIS A 22 14.19 -8.06 4.31
CA HIS A 22 14.30 -9.51 4.37
C HIS A 22 13.79 -10.21 3.11
N PHE A 23 12.84 -9.60 2.38
CA PHE A 23 12.44 -10.07 1.07
C PHE A 23 13.23 -9.31 0.00
N LYS A 24 14.39 -9.87 -0.40
CA LYS A 24 15.16 -9.46 -1.58
C LYS A 24 14.48 -9.84 -2.90
N ASP A 25 13.21 -10.20 -2.85
CA ASP A 25 12.44 -10.54 -4.03
C ASP A 25 11.88 -9.25 -4.62
N ASP A 26 12.41 -8.87 -5.78
CA ASP A 26 11.99 -7.68 -6.51
C ASP A 26 10.48 -7.71 -6.80
N GLU A 27 9.87 -8.89 -6.90
CA GLU A 27 8.43 -9.02 -7.12
C GLU A 27 7.62 -8.50 -5.92
N ILE A 28 8.04 -8.82 -4.69
CA ILE A 28 7.37 -8.36 -3.46
C ILE A 28 7.52 -6.84 -3.32
N ILE A 29 8.71 -6.31 -3.59
CA ILE A 29 8.99 -4.87 -3.54
C ILE A 29 8.17 -4.12 -4.61
N ASN A 30 8.08 -4.66 -5.83
CA ASN A 30 7.32 -4.05 -6.91
C ASN A 30 5.80 -4.06 -6.62
N ASN A 31 5.28 -5.15 -6.06
CA ASN A 31 3.89 -5.23 -5.63
C ASN A 31 3.58 -4.22 -4.51
N PHE A 32 4.48 -4.05 -3.53
CA PHE A 32 4.34 -3.04 -2.48
C PHE A 32 4.32 -1.60 -3.04
N LYS A 33 5.24 -1.29 -3.96
CA LYS A 33 5.25 0.01 -4.65
C LYS A 33 3.97 0.26 -5.43
N GLY A 34 3.45 -0.78 -6.10
CA GLY A 34 2.17 -0.74 -6.81
C GLY A 34 1.02 -0.37 -5.87
N GLY A 35 0.86 -1.08 -4.76
CA GLY A 35 -0.19 -0.81 -3.77
C GLY A 35 -0.09 0.57 -3.13
N LEU A 36 1.12 1.06 -2.84
CA LEU A 36 1.31 2.42 -2.31
C LEU A 36 0.87 3.50 -3.32
N ARG A 37 1.19 3.30 -4.60
CA ARG A 37 0.76 4.20 -5.68
C ARG A 37 -0.76 4.19 -5.85
N GLU A 38 -1.38 3.02 -5.68
CA GLU A 38 -2.84 2.89 -5.76
C GLU A 38 -3.53 3.67 -4.63
N ILE A 39 -3.03 3.57 -3.39
CA ILE A 39 -3.50 4.37 -2.24
C ILE A 39 -3.34 5.87 -2.51
N GLU A 40 -2.22 6.29 -3.10
CA GLU A 40 -2.00 7.70 -3.47
C GLU A 40 -3.05 8.17 -4.49
N LEU A 41 -3.33 7.37 -5.52
CA LEU A 41 -4.32 7.70 -6.54
C LEU A 41 -5.75 7.74 -5.99
N ILE A 42 -6.08 6.88 -5.02
CA ILE A 42 -7.34 6.92 -4.27
C ILE A 42 -7.45 8.23 -3.49
N ASN A 43 -6.40 8.61 -2.74
CA ASN A 43 -6.39 9.85 -1.96
C ASN A 43 -6.47 11.11 -2.85
N GLN A 44 -5.95 11.04 -4.08
CA GLN A 44 -6.06 12.10 -5.08
C GLN A 44 -7.43 12.14 -5.78
N GLY A 45 -8.34 11.22 -5.47
CA GLY A 45 -9.65 11.08 -6.11
C GLY A 45 -9.57 10.62 -7.58
N LYS A 46 -8.41 10.13 -8.03
CA LYS A 46 -8.19 9.63 -9.39
C LYS A 46 -8.58 8.16 -9.55
N LEU A 47 -8.67 7.43 -8.45
CA LEU A 47 -9.13 6.05 -8.38
C LEU A 47 -10.27 5.98 -7.36
N THR A 48 -11.39 5.36 -7.75
CA THR A 48 -12.51 5.12 -6.86
C THR A 48 -12.22 3.86 -6.05
N SER A 49 -12.13 3.99 -4.73
CA SER A 49 -12.09 2.87 -3.80
C SER A 49 -13.44 2.77 -3.12
N ARG A 50 -14.04 1.57 -3.12
CA ARG A 50 -15.21 1.25 -2.29
C ARG A 50 -14.83 0.18 -1.26
N PRO A 51 -15.35 0.24 -0.03
CA PRO A 51 -15.18 -0.81 0.97
C PRO A 51 -15.54 -2.19 0.41
N VAL A 52 -14.76 -3.22 0.78
CA VAL A 52 -15.03 -4.59 0.34
C VAL A 52 -16.39 -5.09 0.87
N GLN A 53 -16.83 -4.60 2.03
CA GLN A 53 -18.17 -4.86 2.55
C GLN A 53 -19.27 -4.43 1.57
N ASP A 54 -19.13 -3.25 0.96
CA ASP A 54 -20.14 -2.77 0.03
C ASP A 54 -20.22 -3.68 -1.18
N PHE A 55 -19.08 -4.18 -1.68
CA PHE A 55 -19.06 -5.15 -2.79
C PHE A 55 -19.73 -6.48 -2.41
N LEU A 56 -19.46 -6.99 -1.21
CA LEU A 56 -20.03 -8.25 -0.74
C LEU A 56 -21.54 -8.18 -0.46
N ASN A 57 -22.07 -7.00 -0.15
CA ASN A 57 -23.50 -6.79 0.08
C ASN A 57 -24.31 -6.72 -1.23
N GLU A 58 -23.67 -6.60 -2.39
CA GLU A 58 -24.30 -6.57 -3.73
C GLU A 58 -24.36 -7.94 -4.42
N LEU A 59 -23.78 -8.98 -3.81
CA LEU A 59 -23.81 -10.38 -4.25
C LEU A 59 -24.97 -11.15 -3.61
#